data_AF-A0A958NV58-F1
#
_entry.id   AF-A0A958NV58-F1
#
_cell.length_a   1.000
_cell.length_b   1.000
_cell.length_c   1.000
_cell.angle_alpha   90.00
_cell.angle_beta   90.00
_cell.angle_gamma   90.00
#
_symmetry.space_group_name_H-M   'P 1'
#
loop_
_entity.id
_entity.type
_entity.pdbx_description
1 polymer ?
#
loop_
_entity_poly.entity_id
_entity_poly.type
_entity_poly.pdbx_seq_one_letter_code
_entity_poly.pdbx_strand_id
1 'polypeptide(L)'
;MRYASPGMDERVEVVAAPESPAVDVFDYADPREYLCAVLEEKKKRSTAFSLRAWSRQLGFSTPSYLSAVLRGTRRLQPTFATKLSKNLKLSESAATRLEILALRENSKNLAQAELYDRMLKSVSPVAFRTRLDLDRFKLIADWYHLVLLEMVSLPDFRADAEYLSRRLGKSVMPQLVASALKRLFRLKLIRRQADGRIVRGTGQVFVGDSVPNQKIRQHHLQFIEKAKRALSEAPLEERDFRGSTFVFNKKNVGKARELIRQLHQALRALSDGEADSVYRLNTQLFCLTTGEKE
;
A
#
# COMPACT_ATOMS: atom_id res chain seq x y z
N MET A 1 -36.13 -27.30 -56.46
CA MET A 1 -34.99 -27.99 -55.83
C MET A 1 -34.23 -26.99 -54.97
N ARG A 2 -34.26 -27.17 -53.65
CA ARG A 2 -33.53 -26.34 -52.67
C ARG A 2 -32.11 -26.91 -52.55
N TYR A 3 -31.08 -26.11 -52.80
CA TYR A 3 -29.73 -26.39 -52.31
C TYR A 3 -29.34 -25.29 -51.34
N ALA A 4 -29.27 -25.67 -50.07
CA ALA A 4 -28.68 -24.88 -48.99
C ALA A 4 -27.19 -25.27 -48.91
N SER A 5 -26.30 -24.29 -49.01
CA SER A 5 -24.90 -24.46 -48.62
C SER A 5 -24.75 -24.15 -47.14
N PRO A 6 -24.12 -25.02 -46.33
CA PRO A 6 -23.82 -24.71 -44.93
C PRO A 6 -22.55 -23.85 -44.85
N GLY A 7 -22.61 -22.84 -43.98
CA GLY A 7 -21.48 -21.97 -43.67
C GLY A 7 -20.42 -22.66 -42.80
N MET A 8 -19.18 -22.23 -43.00
CA MET A 8 -18.09 -22.34 -42.03
C MET A 8 -17.33 -21.01 -42.05
N ASP A 9 -17.79 -20.06 -41.23
CA ASP A 9 -16.97 -18.90 -40.82
C ASP A 9 -16.10 -19.38 -39.65
N GLU A 10 -15.05 -20.12 -39.98
CA GLU A 10 -14.05 -20.57 -39.01
C GLU A 10 -13.07 -19.42 -38.75
N ARG A 11 -13.52 -18.42 -37.98
CA ARG A 11 -12.64 -17.38 -37.44
C ARG A 11 -11.69 -18.03 -36.45
N VAL A 12 -10.51 -18.39 -36.92
CA VAL A 12 -9.37 -18.77 -36.10
C VAL A 12 -9.02 -17.57 -35.20
N GLU A 13 -9.46 -17.61 -33.95
CA GLU A 13 -8.98 -16.69 -32.90
C GLU A 13 -7.46 -16.87 -32.83
N VAL A 14 -6.71 -15.89 -33.32
CA VAL A 14 -5.24 -15.84 -33.16
C VAL A 14 -4.96 -15.62 -31.67
N VAL A 15 -4.80 -16.71 -30.93
CA VAL A 15 -4.49 -16.69 -29.50
C VAL A 15 -3.04 -16.22 -29.34
N ALA A 16 -2.87 -14.98 -28.88
CA ALA A 16 -1.55 -14.43 -28.56
C ALA A 16 -0.79 -15.36 -27.59
N ALA A 17 0.47 -15.65 -27.90
CA ALA A 17 1.32 -16.56 -27.13
C ALA A 17 1.41 -16.16 -25.65
N PRO A 18 1.61 -17.13 -24.73
CA PRO A 18 1.79 -16.81 -23.31
C PRO A 18 3.09 -16.01 -23.12
N GLU A 19 2.96 -14.73 -22.81
CA GLU A 19 4.04 -13.84 -22.35
C GLU A 19 3.93 -13.62 -20.83
N SER A 20 5.07 -13.37 -20.19
CA SER A 20 5.12 -12.98 -18.79
C SER A 20 4.40 -11.65 -18.57
N PRO A 21 3.51 -11.54 -17.56
CA PRO A 21 2.78 -10.31 -17.30
C PRO A 21 3.71 -9.18 -16.85
N ALA A 22 3.40 -7.93 -17.22
CA ALA A 22 4.13 -6.75 -16.73
C ALA A 22 3.79 -6.42 -15.26
N VAL A 23 2.65 -6.90 -14.76
CA VAL A 23 2.31 -6.83 -13.34
C VAL A 23 3.07 -7.87 -12.53
N ASP A 24 3.68 -7.44 -11.42
CA ASP A 24 4.50 -8.29 -10.56
C ASP A 24 3.67 -8.87 -9.40
N VAL A 25 3.66 -10.20 -9.26
CA VAL A 25 2.99 -10.92 -8.15
C VAL A 25 3.50 -10.50 -6.76
N PHE A 26 4.72 -9.97 -6.67
CA PHE A 26 5.26 -9.46 -5.40
C PHE A 26 4.46 -8.26 -4.85
N ASP A 27 3.79 -7.50 -5.72
CA ASP A 27 2.97 -6.34 -5.35
C ASP A 27 1.60 -6.68 -4.72
N TYR A 28 1.19 -7.96 -4.75
CA TYR A 28 -0.14 -8.38 -4.32
C TYR A 28 -0.11 -9.23 -3.05
N ALA A 29 -1.10 -9.02 -2.19
CA ALA A 29 -1.33 -9.80 -0.96
C ALA A 29 -2.38 -10.90 -1.15
N ASP A 30 -3.30 -10.68 -2.08
CA ASP A 30 -4.36 -11.60 -2.45
C ASP A 30 -4.07 -12.11 -3.88
N PRO A 31 -4.00 -13.43 -4.09
CA PRO A 31 -3.80 -14.00 -5.42
C PRO A 31 -4.90 -13.59 -6.41
N ARG A 32 -6.13 -13.33 -5.96
CA ARG A 32 -7.23 -12.83 -6.79
C ARG A 32 -6.93 -11.44 -7.36
N GLU A 33 -6.44 -10.52 -6.54
CA GLU A 33 -6.11 -9.16 -6.98
C GLU A 33 -5.04 -9.18 -8.07
N TYR A 34 -4.03 -10.05 -7.91
CA TYR A 34 -3.01 -10.28 -8.93
C TYR A 34 -3.64 -10.77 -10.24
N LEU A 35 -4.51 -11.78 -10.19
CA LEU A 35 -5.15 -12.33 -11.39
C LEU A 35 -6.08 -11.33 -12.08
N CYS A 36 -6.81 -10.51 -11.32
CA CYS A 36 -7.59 -9.41 -11.88
C CYS A 36 -6.68 -8.41 -12.61
N ALA A 37 -5.54 -8.04 -12.03
CA ALA A 37 -4.60 -7.13 -12.66
C ALA A 37 -3.98 -7.71 -13.95
N VAL A 38 -3.63 -9.00 -13.96
CA VAL A 38 -3.15 -9.70 -15.17
C VAL A 38 -4.22 -9.72 -16.27
N LEU A 39 -5.48 -9.94 -15.92
CA LEU A 39 -6.59 -9.91 -16.89
C LEU A 39 -6.76 -8.53 -17.51
N GLU A 40 -6.75 -7.48 -16.70
CA GLU A 40 -6.90 -6.11 -17.16
C GLU A 40 -5.70 -5.68 -18.04
N GLU A 41 -4.49 -6.14 -17.74
CA GLU A 41 -3.33 -5.95 -18.61
C GLU A 41 -3.54 -6.61 -19.99
N LYS A 42 -3.98 -7.87 -20.01
CA LYS A 42 -4.21 -8.59 -21.28
C LYS A 42 -5.31 -7.97 -22.12
N LYS A 43 -6.40 -7.51 -21.50
CA LYS A 43 -7.47 -6.75 -22.19
C LYS A 43 -7.00 -5.43 -22.79
N LYS A 44 -6.07 -4.74 -22.13
CA LYS A 44 -5.47 -3.51 -22.68
C LYS A 44 -4.61 -3.76 -23.91
N ARG A 45 -3.96 -4.92 -23.97
CA ARG A 45 -3.12 -5.33 -25.12
C ARG A 45 -3.95 -5.86 -26.29
N SER A 46 -5.11 -6.46 -26.02
CA SER A 46 -6.02 -6.96 -27.06
C SER A 46 -7.47 -6.82 -26.61
N THR A 47 -8.24 -5.99 -27.33
CA THR A 47 -9.67 -5.77 -27.08
C THR A 47 -10.52 -7.02 -27.37
N ALA A 48 -10.00 -7.95 -28.17
CA ALA A 48 -10.62 -9.26 -28.42
C ALA A 48 -10.38 -10.28 -27.28
N PHE A 49 -9.54 -9.95 -26.29
CA PHE A 49 -9.20 -10.86 -25.21
C PHE A 49 -10.39 -11.06 -24.25
N SER A 50 -10.98 -12.26 -24.31
CA SER A 50 -12.10 -12.64 -23.43
C SER A 50 -11.65 -13.53 -22.28
N LEU A 51 -12.41 -13.53 -21.17
CA LEU A 51 -12.19 -14.45 -20.05
C LEU A 51 -12.24 -15.92 -20.49
N ARG A 52 -13.05 -16.23 -21.51
CA ARG A 52 -13.16 -17.57 -22.09
C ARG A 52 -11.88 -17.94 -22.84
N ALA A 53 -11.35 -17.03 -23.65
CA ALA A 53 -10.07 -17.21 -24.34
C ALA A 53 -8.93 -17.42 -23.34
N TRP A 54 -8.89 -16.63 -22.26
CA TRP A 54 -7.88 -16.81 -21.21
C TRP A 54 -8.00 -18.17 -20.52
N SER A 55 -9.22 -18.60 -20.19
CA SER A 55 -9.42 -19.91 -19.58
C SER A 55 -9.00 -21.07 -20.48
N ARG A 56 -9.21 -20.97 -21.81
CA ARG A 56 -8.73 -21.96 -22.78
C ARG A 56 -7.21 -21.96 -22.87
N GLN A 57 -6.61 -20.77 -22.99
CA GLN A 57 -5.15 -20.60 -23.06
C GLN A 57 -4.44 -21.20 -21.83
N LEU A 58 -5.03 -21.06 -20.65
CA LEU A 58 -4.51 -21.62 -19.40
C LEU A 58 -4.72 -23.15 -19.28
N GLY A 59 -5.32 -23.80 -20.29
CA GLY A 59 -5.46 -25.27 -20.36
C GLY A 59 -6.60 -25.85 -19.53
N PHE A 60 -7.70 -25.12 -19.33
CA PHE A 60 -8.82 -25.56 -18.49
C PHE A 60 -10.02 -26.09 -19.28
N SER A 61 -10.63 -27.16 -18.77
CA SER A 61 -11.87 -27.78 -19.25
C SER A 61 -13.14 -27.04 -18.79
N THR A 62 -13.07 -26.10 -17.82
CA THR A 62 -14.25 -25.35 -17.36
C THR A 62 -13.93 -23.87 -17.07
N PRO A 63 -14.34 -22.93 -17.96
CA PRO A 63 -14.17 -21.48 -17.76
C PRO A 63 -14.80 -20.89 -16.50
N SER A 64 -15.74 -21.61 -15.90
CA SER A 64 -16.51 -21.19 -14.73
C SER A 64 -15.66 -21.03 -13.47
N TYR A 65 -14.58 -21.79 -13.30
CA TYR A 65 -13.75 -21.73 -12.09
C TYR A 65 -12.93 -20.44 -12.00
N LEU A 66 -12.18 -20.08 -13.06
CA LEU A 66 -11.41 -18.84 -13.11
C LEU A 66 -12.33 -17.62 -12.90
N SER A 67 -13.50 -17.64 -13.54
CA SER A 67 -14.53 -16.63 -13.35
C SER A 67 -14.99 -16.51 -11.89
N ALA A 68 -15.19 -17.66 -11.21
CA ALA A 68 -15.57 -17.69 -9.81
C ALA A 68 -14.47 -17.18 -8.86
N VAL A 69 -13.21 -17.46 -9.16
CA VAL A 69 -12.05 -16.95 -8.41
C VAL A 69 -11.93 -15.43 -8.57
N LEU A 70 -12.01 -14.90 -9.80
CA LEU A 70 -11.93 -13.46 -10.06
C LEU A 70 -13.07 -12.68 -9.40
N ARG A 71 -14.27 -13.29 -9.28
CA ARG A 71 -15.39 -12.72 -8.52
C ARG A 71 -15.25 -12.86 -7.00
N GLY A 72 -14.28 -13.63 -6.50
CA GLY A 72 -14.10 -13.90 -5.07
C GLY A 72 -15.06 -14.93 -4.49
N THR A 73 -15.84 -15.61 -5.34
CA THR A 73 -16.80 -16.66 -4.92
C THR A 73 -16.15 -18.03 -4.71
N ARG A 74 -14.90 -18.22 -5.14
CA ARG A 74 -14.08 -19.42 -4.88
C ARG A 74 -12.64 -19.02 -4.59
N ARG A 75 -11.98 -19.79 -3.73
CA ARG A 75 -10.54 -19.63 -3.42
C ARG A 75 -9.66 -20.22 -4.50
N LEU A 76 -8.47 -19.65 -4.70
CA LEU A 76 -7.48 -20.16 -5.64
C LEU A 76 -6.86 -21.45 -5.08
N GLN A 77 -7.04 -22.58 -5.77
CA GLN A 77 -6.43 -23.84 -5.31
C GLN A 77 -4.92 -23.87 -5.61
N PRO A 78 -4.06 -24.40 -4.70
CA PRO A 78 -2.61 -24.45 -4.92
C PRO A 78 -2.21 -25.17 -6.22
N THR A 79 -2.88 -26.28 -6.54
CA THR A 79 -2.67 -27.02 -7.80
C THR A 79 -2.98 -26.18 -9.04
N PHE A 80 -3.92 -25.23 -8.91
CA PHE A 80 -4.26 -24.30 -9.96
C PHE A 80 -3.26 -23.14 -10.04
N ALA A 81 -2.74 -22.67 -8.91
CA ALA A 81 -1.65 -21.69 -8.86
C ALA A 81 -0.40 -22.19 -9.60
N THR A 82 -0.01 -23.46 -9.44
CA THR A 82 1.12 -24.06 -10.19
C THR A 82 0.90 -24.05 -11.70
N LYS A 83 -0.32 -24.38 -12.15
CA LYS A 83 -0.67 -24.35 -13.59
C LYS A 83 -0.62 -22.93 -14.14
N LEU A 84 -1.16 -21.96 -13.40
CA LEU A 84 -1.10 -20.54 -13.74
C LEU A 84 0.34 -20.06 -13.87
N SER A 85 1.21 -20.38 -12.89
CA SER A 85 2.61 -19.96 -12.89
C SER A 85 3.36 -20.41 -14.13
N LYS A 86 3.14 -21.66 -14.57
CA LYS A 86 3.74 -22.21 -15.80
C LYS A 86 3.21 -21.52 -17.05
N ASN A 87 1.89 -21.34 -17.15
CA ASN A 87 1.29 -20.72 -18.34
C ASN A 87 1.63 -19.23 -18.47
N LEU A 88 1.69 -18.52 -17.34
CA LEU A 88 2.10 -17.11 -17.29
C LEU A 88 3.62 -16.93 -17.36
N LYS A 89 4.40 -18.01 -17.53
CA LYS A 89 5.87 -17.98 -17.58
C LYS A 89 6.47 -17.13 -16.46
N LEU A 90 6.00 -17.35 -15.24
CA LEU A 90 6.53 -16.65 -14.07
C LEU A 90 7.94 -17.14 -13.77
N SER A 91 8.80 -16.24 -13.27
CA SER A 91 10.08 -16.64 -12.70
C SER A 91 9.87 -17.60 -11.52
N GLU A 92 10.89 -18.38 -11.17
CA GLU A 92 10.81 -19.36 -10.07
C GLU A 92 10.34 -18.74 -8.75
N SER A 93 10.84 -17.55 -8.41
CA SER A 93 10.43 -16.84 -7.19
C SER A 93 9.00 -16.32 -7.27
N ALA A 94 8.56 -15.83 -8.43
CA ALA A 94 7.19 -15.37 -8.66
C ALA A 94 6.18 -16.53 -8.63
N ALA A 95 6.54 -17.66 -9.24
CA ALA A 95 5.75 -18.89 -9.21
C ALA A 95 5.59 -19.40 -7.77
N THR A 96 6.70 -19.54 -7.05
CA THR A 96 6.72 -19.97 -5.64
C THR A 96 5.86 -19.05 -4.77
N ARG A 97 5.94 -17.73 -4.98
CA ARG A 97 5.09 -16.78 -4.26
C ARG A 97 3.60 -16.99 -4.54
N LEU A 98 3.19 -17.12 -5.81
CA LEU A 98 1.78 -17.31 -6.16
C LEU A 98 1.22 -18.59 -5.52
N GLU A 99 2.02 -19.65 -5.48
CA GLU A 99 1.65 -20.90 -4.82
C GLU A 99 1.50 -20.74 -3.30
N ILE A 100 2.44 -20.05 -2.64
CA ILE A 100 2.33 -19.77 -1.20
C ILE A 100 1.11 -18.88 -0.88
N LEU A 101 0.79 -17.91 -1.75
CA LEU A 101 -0.41 -17.09 -1.60
C LEU A 101 -1.70 -17.94 -1.67
N ALA A 102 -1.76 -18.90 -2.60
CA ALA A 102 -2.87 -19.84 -2.69
C ALA A 102 -2.94 -20.77 -1.46
N LEU A 103 -1.80 -21.28 -0.98
CA LEU A 103 -1.73 -22.09 0.23
C LEU A 103 -2.22 -21.32 1.46
N ARG A 104 -1.81 -20.05 1.60
CA ARG A 104 -2.24 -19.15 2.66
C ARG A 104 -3.76 -18.92 2.65
N GLU A 105 -4.35 -18.69 1.47
CA GLU A 105 -5.80 -18.52 1.34
C GLU A 105 -6.60 -19.79 1.76
N ASN A 106 -6.00 -20.97 1.58
CA ASN A 106 -6.60 -22.26 1.90
C ASN A 106 -6.11 -22.83 3.25
N SER A 107 -5.47 -22.03 4.12
CA SER A 107 -5.00 -22.49 5.44
C SER A 107 -6.18 -22.95 6.30
N LYS A 108 -6.01 -24.09 7.00
CA LYS A 108 -7.06 -24.66 7.86
C LYS A 108 -7.07 -24.09 9.27
N ASN A 109 -5.94 -23.54 9.72
CA ASN A 109 -5.77 -22.98 11.06
C ASN A 109 -4.75 -21.83 11.07
N LEU A 110 -4.70 -21.10 12.19
CA LEU A 110 -3.83 -19.95 12.38
C LEU A 110 -2.34 -20.31 12.23
N ALA A 111 -1.91 -21.44 12.79
CA ALA A 111 -0.51 -21.87 12.72
C ALA A 111 -0.05 -22.10 11.27
N GLN A 112 -0.91 -22.66 10.41
CA GLN A 112 -0.64 -22.79 8.98
C GLN A 112 -0.56 -21.44 8.28
N ALA A 113 -1.47 -20.51 8.58
CA ALA A 113 -1.44 -19.17 8.01
C ALA A 113 -0.14 -18.43 8.38
N GLU A 114 0.29 -18.50 9.64
CA GLU A 114 1.54 -17.91 10.12
C GLU A 114 2.79 -18.52 9.47
N LEU A 115 2.79 -19.84 9.25
CA LEU A 115 3.87 -20.52 8.53
C LEU A 115 4.02 -19.97 7.11
N TYR A 116 2.91 -19.86 6.38
CA TYR A 116 2.94 -19.31 5.02
C TYR A 116 3.30 -17.83 5.00
N ASP A 117 2.89 -17.05 6.00
CA ASP A 117 3.31 -15.65 6.16
C ASP A 117 4.83 -15.51 6.36
N ARG A 118 5.47 -16.46 7.07
CA ARG A 118 6.94 -16.51 7.17
C ARG A 118 7.59 -16.88 5.83
N MET A 119 7.05 -17.86 5.12
CA MET A 119 7.56 -18.27 3.80
C MET A 119 7.45 -17.16 2.75
N LEU A 120 6.37 -16.38 2.75
CA LEU A 120 6.23 -15.23 1.85
C LEU A 120 7.32 -14.17 2.04
N LYS A 121 7.83 -14.02 3.27
CA LYS A 121 8.93 -13.09 3.57
C LYS A 121 10.26 -13.59 3.01
N SER A 122 10.53 -14.91 3.03
CA SER A 122 11.81 -15.47 2.58
C SER A 122 11.93 -15.53 1.05
N VAL A 123 10.81 -15.79 0.34
CA VAL A 123 10.78 -15.95 -1.13
C VAL A 123 10.81 -14.61 -1.89
N SER A 124 10.72 -13.49 -1.18
CA SER A 124 10.78 -12.16 -1.79
C SER A 124 12.19 -11.87 -2.35
N PRO A 125 12.36 -11.50 -3.63
CA PRO A 125 13.64 -11.14 -4.23
C PRO A 125 14.32 -9.99 -3.49
N VAL A 126 15.66 -9.96 -3.51
CA VAL A 126 16.44 -8.87 -2.91
C VAL A 126 15.98 -7.51 -3.45
N ALA A 127 15.81 -7.38 -4.76
CA ALA A 127 15.30 -6.15 -5.39
C ALA A 127 13.92 -5.72 -4.85
N PHE A 128 13.01 -6.66 -4.59
CA PHE A 128 11.71 -6.36 -3.99
C PHE A 128 11.85 -5.87 -2.55
N ARG A 129 12.70 -6.51 -1.74
CA ARG A 129 12.99 -6.07 -0.36
C ARG A 129 13.62 -4.68 -0.35
N THR A 130 14.63 -4.45 -1.17
CA THR A 130 15.28 -3.14 -1.31
C THR A 130 14.29 -2.07 -1.75
N ARG A 131 13.38 -2.37 -2.69
CA ARG A 131 12.32 -1.42 -3.08
C ARG A 131 11.38 -1.10 -1.91
N LEU A 132 10.95 -2.11 -1.15
CA LEU A 132 10.11 -1.88 0.05
C LEU A 132 10.84 -1.06 1.11
N ASP A 133 12.14 -1.27 1.30
CA ASP A 133 12.94 -0.49 2.23
C ASP A 133 13.08 0.96 1.77
N LEU A 134 13.32 1.19 0.47
CA LEU A 134 13.31 2.53 -0.13
C LEU A 134 11.94 3.22 -0.01
N ASP A 135 10.85 2.46 -0.09
CA ASP A 135 9.52 3.02 0.10
C ASP A 135 9.23 3.36 1.56
N ARG A 136 9.59 2.50 2.50
CA ARG A 136 9.52 2.81 3.93
C ARG A 136 10.35 4.04 4.27
N PHE A 137 11.52 4.16 3.66
CA PHE A 137 12.36 5.33 3.76
C PHE A 137 11.65 6.60 3.24
N LYS A 138 11.10 6.57 2.02
CA LYS A 138 10.41 7.73 1.44
C LYS A 138 9.12 8.09 2.18
N LEU A 139 8.40 7.10 2.70
CA LEU A 139 7.23 7.28 3.57
C LEU A 139 7.55 8.20 4.75
N ILE A 140 8.74 8.05 5.32
CA ILE A 140 9.17 8.82 6.49
C ILE A 140 9.85 10.11 6.06
N ALA A 141 10.72 10.10 5.05
CA ALA A 141 11.50 11.27 4.65
C ALA A 141 10.61 12.46 4.23
N ASP A 142 9.50 12.18 3.55
CA ASP A 142 8.65 13.19 2.94
C ASP A 142 7.33 13.34 3.73
N TRP A 143 7.12 14.50 4.36
CA TRP A 143 6.03 14.76 5.32
C TRP A 143 4.62 14.39 4.80
N TYR A 144 4.39 14.60 3.50
CA TYR A 144 3.07 14.48 2.89
C TYR A 144 2.56 13.05 2.82
N HIS A 145 3.42 12.03 2.93
CA HIS A 145 2.96 10.64 2.90
C HIS A 145 2.10 10.27 4.11
N LEU A 146 2.52 10.69 5.31
CA LEU A 146 1.76 10.42 6.53
C LEU A 146 0.48 11.24 6.54
N VAL A 147 0.50 12.48 6.05
CA VAL A 147 -0.72 13.30 5.93
C VAL A 147 -1.71 12.67 4.95
N LEU A 148 -1.26 12.24 3.77
CA LEU A 148 -2.10 11.54 2.79
C LEU A 148 -2.67 10.23 3.33
N LEU A 149 -1.89 9.51 4.14
CA LEU A 149 -2.36 8.30 4.82
C LEU A 149 -3.49 8.63 5.81
N GLU A 150 -3.36 9.72 6.58
CA GLU A 150 -4.43 10.17 7.49
C GLU A 150 -5.67 10.67 6.74
N MET A 151 -5.49 11.41 5.64
CA MET A 151 -6.58 11.93 4.82
C MET A 151 -7.52 10.85 4.27
N VAL A 152 -7.07 9.60 4.14
CA VAL A 152 -7.91 8.47 3.69
C VAL A 152 -9.07 8.20 4.63
N SER A 153 -8.94 8.59 5.90
CA SER A 153 -10.00 8.45 6.90
C SER A 153 -11.04 9.58 6.84
N LEU A 154 -10.86 10.59 5.99
CA LEU A 154 -11.82 11.70 5.86
C LEU A 154 -13.06 11.27 5.06
N PRO A 155 -14.28 11.69 5.45
CA PRO A 155 -15.54 11.36 4.77
C PRO A 155 -15.57 11.80 3.30
N ASP A 156 -14.94 12.93 2.99
CA ASP A 156 -14.89 13.53 1.65
C ASP A 156 -13.65 13.12 0.85
N PHE A 157 -12.92 12.09 1.30
CA PHE A 157 -11.68 11.66 0.67
C PHE A 157 -11.89 11.24 -0.79
N ARG A 158 -11.04 11.78 -1.67
CA ARG A 158 -10.96 11.41 -3.08
C ARG A 158 -9.52 11.08 -3.42
N ALA A 159 -9.27 9.91 -3.98
CA ALA A 159 -7.94 9.52 -4.46
C ALA A 159 -7.61 10.15 -5.81
N ASP A 160 -7.71 11.47 -5.88
CA ASP A 160 -7.40 12.29 -7.03
C ASP A 160 -6.21 13.20 -6.70
N ALA A 161 -5.19 13.19 -7.55
CA ALA A 161 -3.91 13.83 -7.25
C ALA A 161 -4.01 15.36 -7.22
N GLU A 162 -4.85 15.95 -8.07
CA GLU A 162 -5.09 17.39 -8.14
C GLU A 162 -5.87 17.88 -6.91
N TYR A 163 -6.95 17.17 -6.56
CA TYR A 163 -7.72 17.39 -5.35
C TYR A 163 -6.83 17.36 -4.10
N LEU A 164 -6.03 16.30 -3.95
CA LEU A 164 -5.16 16.12 -2.79
C LEU A 164 -4.02 17.15 -2.76
N SER A 165 -3.43 17.50 -3.91
CA SER A 165 -2.46 18.60 -3.99
C SER A 165 -3.04 19.92 -3.48
N ARG A 166 -4.28 20.25 -3.90
CA ARG A 166 -4.99 21.45 -3.40
C ARG A 166 -5.28 21.39 -1.90
N ARG A 167 -5.74 20.24 -1.39
CA ARG A 167 -5.98 20.03 0.06
C ARG A 167 -4.68 20.17 0.88
N LEU A 168 -3.52 19.88 0.30
CA LEU A 168 -2.20 20.10 0.89
C LEU A 168 -1.65 21.52 0.65
N GLY A 169 -2.51 22.48 0.30
CA GLY A 169 -2.16 23.89 0.08
C GLY A 169 -1.32 24.12 -1.18
N LYS A 170 -1.41 23.23 -2.19
CA LYS A 170 -0.62 23.25 -3.44
C LYS A 170 0.91 23.19 -3.27
N SER A 171 1.39 22.92 -2.06
CA SER A 171 2.82 22.79 -1.75
C SER A 171 3.47 21.50 -2.27
N VAL A 172 2.67 20.55 -2.76
CA VAL A 172 3.12 19.26 -3.28
C VAL A 172 2.53 19.06 -4.68
N MET A 173 3.39 18.80 -5.66
CA MET A 173 2.95 18.59 -7.05
C MET A 173 2.07 17.34 -7.20
N PRO A 174 1.03 17.37 -8.05
CA PRO A 174 0.13 16.23 -8.28
C PRO A 174 0.88 14.92 -8.63
N GLN A 175 1.97 14.99 -9.38
CA GLN A 175 2.79 13.83 -9.75
C GLN A 175 3.44 13.17 -8.52
N LEU A 176 3.87 13.98 -7.53
CA LEU A 176 4.42 13.48 -6.27
C LEU A 176 3.32 12.86 -5.41
N VAL A 177 2.13 13.47 -5.36
CA VAL A 177 0.95 12.91 -4.67
C VAL A 177 0.56 11.56 -5.26
N ALA A 178 0.47 11.45 -6.59
CA ALA A 178 0.17 10.19 -7.26
C ALA A 178 1.22 9.11 -6.93
N SER A 179 2.50 9.49 -6.90
CA SER A 179 3.59 8.59 -6.51
C SER A 179 3.50 8.17 -5.04
N ALA A 180 3.07 9.06 -4.15
CA ALA A 180 2.85 8.79 -2.74
C ALA A 180 1.71 7.79 -2.53
N LEU A 181 0.58 7.97 -3.20
CA LEU A 181 -0.55 7.04 -3.13
C LEU A 181 -0.15 5.64 -3.59
N LYS A 182 0.55 5.52 -4.73
CA LYS A 182 1.09 4.23 -5.21
C LYS A 182 1.97 3.56 -4.16
N ARG A 183 2.79 4.34 -3.44
CA ARG A 183 3.63 3.84 -2.35
C ARG A 183 2.81 3.38 -1.15
N LEU A 184 1.79 4.13 -0.74
CA LEU A 184 0.89 3.73 0.34
C LEU A 184 0.17 2.40 0.03
N PHE A 185 -0.27 2.21 -1.23
CA PHE A 185 -0.82 0.92 -1.68
C PHE A 185 0.21 -0.20 -1.61
N ARG A 186 1.42 0.01 -2.14
CA ARG A 186 2.48 -1.00 -2.15
C ARG A 186 2.94 -1.39 -0.73
N LEU A 187 2.96 -0.43 0.19
CA LEU A 187 3.23 -0.64 1.61
C LEU A 187 2.01 -1.20 2.38
N LYS A 188 0.88 -1.43 1.71
CA LYS A 188 -0.38 -1.92 2.28
C LYS A 188 -0.94 -1.05 3.40
N LEU A 189 -0.58 0.24 3.41
CA LEU A 189 -1.09 1.23 4.37
C LEU A 189 -2.48 1.71 3.97
N ILE A 190 -2.83 1.58 2.69
CA ILE A 190 -4.17 1.78 2.14
C ILE A 190 -4.54 0.62 1.20
N ARG A 191 -5.84 0.36 1.03
CA ARG A 191 -6.37 -0.69 0.14
C ARG A 191 -7.68 -0.24 -0.51
N ARG A 192 -8.04 -0.89 -1.63
CA ARG A 192 -9.36 -0.70 -2.26
C ARG A 192 -10.36 -1.73 -1.72
N GLN A 193 -11.57 -1.29 -1.42
CA GLN A 193 -12.72 -2.14 -1.11
C GLN A 193 -13.44 -2.58 -2.39
N ALA A 194 -14.36 -3.53 -2.26
CA ALA A 194 -15.11 -4.11 -3.37
C ALA A 194 -15.98 -3.09 -4.12
N ASP A 195 -16.46 -2.05 -3.42
CA ASP A 195 -17.22 -0.94 -3.97
C ASP A 195 -16.34 0.16 -4.61
N GLY A 196 -15.01 -0.06 -4.63
CA GLY A 196 -14.03 0.86 -5.19
C GLY A 196 -13.51 1.93 -4.23
N ARG A 197 -14.06 2.03 -3.00
CA ARG A 197 -13.59 2.98 -1.98
C ARG A 197 -12.19 2.63 -1.52
N ILE A 198 -11.41 3.64 -1.14
CA ILE A 198 -10.06 3.46 -0.59
C ILE A 198 -10.13 3.68 0.90
N VAL A 199 -9.63 2.71 1.65
CA VAL A 199 -9.65 2.69 3.12
C VAL A 199 -8.28 2.36 3.67
N ARG A 200 -8.09 2.54 4.99
CA ARG A 200 -6.89 2.08 5.68
C ARG A 200 -6.65 0.60 5.45
N GLY A 201 -5.38 0.28 5.17
CA GLY A 201 -4.89 -1.07 5.09
C GLY A 201 -4.44 -1.59 6.46
N THR A 202 -3.95 -2.82 6.49
CA THR A 202 -3.41 -3.48 7.70
C THR A 202 -1.90 -3.29 7.84
N GLY A 203 -1.25 -2.61 6.90
CA GLY A 203 0.16 -2.30 6.97
C GLY A 203 0.46 -1.40 8.17
N GLN A 204 1.60 -1.65 8.82
CA GLN A 204 2.08 -0.82 9.92
C GLN A 204 3.12 0.17 9.40
N VAL A 205 3.05 1.42 9.88
CA VAL A 205 4.12 2.40 9.72
C VAL A 205 5.25 2.00 10.67
N PHE A 206 6.16 1.17 10.20
CA PHE A 206 7.35 0.78 10.95
C PHE A 206 8.51 1.70 10.60
N VAL A 207 8.93 2.51 11.57
CA VAL A 207 10.20 3.25 11.53
C VAL A 207 11.25 2.34 12.16
N GLY A 208 11.82 1.45 11.37
CA GLY A 208 12.92 0.59 11.83
C GLY A 208 14.25 1.33 11.89
N ASP A 209 15.26 0.69 12.47
CA ASP A 209 16.66 1.19 12.55
C ASP A 209 17.30 1.43 11.16
N SER A 210 16.65 0.99 10.08
CA SER A 210 17.11 1.12 8.71
C SER A 210 16.92 2.51 8.10
N VAL A 211 16.28 3.45 8.80
CA VAL A 211 16.09 4.82 8.31
C VAL A 211 17.28 5.69 8.73
N PRO A 212 18.06 6.27 7.80
CA PRO A 212 19.15 7.16 8.15
C PRO A 212 18.68 8.35 8.99
N ASN A 213 19.37 8.61 10.10
CA ASN A 213 19.08 9.72 11.03
C ASN A 213 18.90 11.08 10.31
N GLN A 214 19.65 11.33 9.23
CA GLN A 214 19.50 12.57 8.45
C GLN A 214 18.10 12.77 7.89
N LYS A 215 17.40 11.70 7.53
CA LYS A 215 16.08 11.76 6.88
C LYS A 215 14.97 11.92 7.90
N ILE A 216 15.13 11.31 9.07
CA ILE A 216 14.30 11.59 10.24
C ILE A 216 14.45 13.08 10.63
N ARG A 217 15.67 13.61 10.65
CA ARG A 217 15.90 15.06 10.88
C ARG A 217 15.23 15.92 9.82
N GLN A 218 15.37 15.59 8.53
CA GLN A 218 14.71 16.31 7.44
C GLN A 218 13.18 16.27 7.56
N HIS A 219 12.60 15.14 7.97
CA HIS A 219 11.17 15.03 8.25
C HIS A 219 10.72 15.99 9.36
N HIS A 220 11.44 16.01 10.49
CA HIS A 220 11.15 16.94 11.57
C HIS A 220 11.29 18.41 11.13
N LEU A 221 12.34 18.75 10.39
CA LEU A 221 12.55 20.10 9.86
C LEU A 221 11.39 20.55 8.95
N GLN A 222 10.89 19.68 8.07
CA GLN A 222 9.73 19.99 7.21
C GLN A 222 8.48 20.31 8.05
N PHE A 223 8.24 19.58 9.14
CA PHE A 223 7.12 19.86 10.03
C PHE A 223 7.32 21.10 10.90
N ILE A 224 8.56 21.39 11.33
CA ILE A 224 8.89 22.63 12.04
C ILE A 224 8.65 23.84 11.14
N GLU A 225 9.08 23.78 9.88
CA GLU A 225 8.85 24.86 8.91
C GLU A 225 7.35 25.09 8.65
N LYS A 226 6.55 24.02 8.62
CA LYS A 226 5.08 24.13 8.54
C LYS A 226 4.47 24.73 9.80
N ALA A 227 4.92 24.32 10.98
CA ALA A 227 4.45 24.90 12.24
C ALA A 227 4.80 26.40 12.29
N LYS A 228 6.01 26.78 11.87
CA LYS A 228 6.42 28.18 11.75
C LYS A 228 5.46 28.98 10.86
N ARG A 229 5.04 28.44 9.71
CA ARG A 229 4.06 29.11 8.82
C ARG A 229 2.66 29.19 9.44
N ALA A 230 2.20 28.12 10.10
CA ALA A 230 0.90 28.12 10.79
C ALA A 230 0.83 29.19 11.90
N LEU A 231 1.97 29.57 12.49
CA LEU A 231 2.04 30.66 13.46
C LEU A 231 1.71 32.05 12.86
N SER A 232 1.84 32.24 11.55
CA SER A 232 1.44 33.49 10.88
C SER A 232 0.17 33.35 10.03
N GLU A 233 -0.12 32.16 9.51
CA GLU A 233 -1.13 31.96 8.45
C GLU A 233 -2.43 31.30 8.95
N ALA A 234 -2.39 30.50 10.01
CA ALA A 234 -3.57 29.76 10.48
C ALA A 234 -4.39 30.58 11.50
N PRO A 235 -5.74 30.48 11.49
CA PRO A 235 -6.61 31.06 12.53
C PRO A 235 -6.26 30.56 13.93
N LEU A 236 -6.61 31.33 14.98
CA LEU A 236 -6.32 30.97 16.37
C LEU A 236 -7.04 29.69 16.80
N GLU A 237 -8.24 29.45 16.27
CA GLU A 237 -9.11 28.33 16.60
C GLU A 237 -8.61 27.02 15.99
N GLU A 238 -7.79 27.09 14.94
CA GLU A 238 -7.27 25.94 14.19
C GLU A 238 -5.83 25.58 14.57
N ARG A 239 -5.24 26.29 15.54
CA ARG A 239 -3.86 26.08 15.98
C ARG A 239 -3.72 26.14 17.49
N ASP A 240 -2.85 25.29 18.03
CA ASP A 240 -2.48 25.33 19.45
C ASP A 240 -0.95 25.33 19.55
N PHE A 241 -0.37 26.50 19.85
CA PHE A 241 1.06 26.68 20.07
C PHE A 241 1.32 26.94 21.55
N ARG A 242 1.94 25.96 22.22
CA ARG A 242 2.33 26.07 23.63
C ARG A 242 3.83 25.99 23.78
N GLY A 243 4.38 26.87 24.60
CA GLY A 243 5.77 26.83 25.04
C GLY A 243 5.82 26.92 26.56
N SER A 244 6.61 26.05 27.18
CA SER A 244 6.95 26.16 28.60
C SER A 244 8.46 26.04 28.77
N THR A 245 9.02 26.97 29.53
CA THR A 245 10.43 26.96 29.91
C THR A 245 10.50 26.73 31.41
N PHE A 246 11.15 25.64 31.82
CA PHE A 246 11.21 25.23 33.22
C PHE A 246 12.56 24.60 33.53
N VAL A 247 12.96 24.70 34.79
CA VAL A 247 14.14 24.01 35.30
C VAL A 247 13.80 22.57 35.63
N PHE A 248 14.72 21.66 35.33
CA PHE A 248 14.48 20.24 35.51
C PHE A 248 15.79 19.48 35.64
N ASN A 249 15.82 18.45 36.48
CA ASN A 249 17.01 17.62 36.61
C ASN A 249 17.17 16.70 35.39
N LYS A 250 18.35 16.70 34.75
CA LYS A 250 18.68 15.88 33.57
C LYS A 250 18.38 14.39 33.76
N LYS A 251 18.50 13.86 34.99
CA LYS A 251 18.18 12.45 35.30
C LYS A 251 16.71 12.11 35.06
N ASN A 252 15.82 13.09 35.13
CA ASN A 252 14.39 12.90 34.94
C ASN A 252 13.97 12.98 33.46
N VAL A 253 14.88 13.23 32.50
CA VAL A 253 14.56 13.32 31.06
C VAL A 253 13.88 12.05 30.54
N GLY A 254 14.23 10.88 31.07
CA GLY A 254 13.56 9.62 30.76
C GLY A 254 12.06 9.65 31.14
N LYS A 255 11.73 10.14 32.34
CA LYS A 255 10.34 10.29 32.80
C LYS A 255 9.58 11.31 31.95
N ALA A 256 10.21 12.42 31.58
CA ALA A 256 9.60 13.43 30.71
C ALA A 256 9.28 12.86 29.31
N ARG A 257 10.19 12.07 28.71
CA ARG A 257 9.95 11.37 27.44
C ARG A 257 8.77 10.41 27.53
N GLU A 258 8.64 9.71 28.65
CA GLU A 258 7.54 8.77 28.89
C GLU A 258 6.19 9.49 29.00
N LEU A 259 6.11 10.63 29.70
CA LEU A 259 4.90 11.46 29.74
C LEU A 259 4.50 11.97 28.35
N ILE A 260 5.47 12.43 27.55
CA ILE A 260 5.24 12.85 26.16
C ILE A 260 4.71 11.67 25.33
N ARG A 261 5.28 10.47 25.49
CA ARG A 261 4.82 9.26 24.80
C ARG A 261 3.36 8.95 25.15
N GLN A 262 2.99 9.03 26.43
CA GLN A 262 1.62 8.81 26.90
C GLN A 262 0.63 9.84 26.33
N LEU A 263 1.02 11.13 26.27
CA LEU A 263 0.22 12.18 25.63
C LEU A 263 -0.06 11.87 24.16
N HIS A 264 0.98 11.50 23.38
CA HIS A 264 0.81 11.13 21.96
C HIS A 264 -0.10 9.93 21.78
N GLN A 265 -0.01 8.93 22.66
CA GLN A 265 -0.91 7.77 22.62
C GLN A 265 -2.36 8.16 22.92
N ALA A 266 -2.58 9.00 23.94
CA ALA A 266 -3.91 9.47 24.30
C ALA A 266 -4.57 10.27 23.16
N LEU A 267 -3.86 11.22 22.55
CA LEU A 267 -4.39 12.00 21.42
C LEU A 267 -4.66 11.13 20.19
N ARG A 268 -3.81 10.13 19.93
CA ARG A 268 -4.06 9.19 18.84
C ARG A 268 -5.32 8.36 19.06
N ALA A 269 -5.63 7.97 20.30
CA ALA A 269 -6.86 7.24 20.62
C ALA A 269 -8.13 8.08 20.33
N LEU A 270 -8.03 9.41 20.30
CA LEU A 270 -9.15 10.28 19.90
C LEU A 270 -9.47 10.23 18.40
N SER A 271 -8.64 9.55 17.58
CA SER A 271 -8.91 9.38 16.15
C SER A 271 -9.97 8.31 15.84
N ASP A 272 -10.51 7.64 16.86
CA ASP A 272 -11.62 6.69 16.74
C ASP A 272 -12.97 7.45 16.68
N GLY A 273 -13.54 7.63 15.48
CA GLY A 273 -14.82 8.32 15.29
C GLY A 273 -14.98 8.99 13.93
N GLU A 274 -16.00 9.84 13.79
CA GLU A 274 -16.12 10.76 12.65
C GLU A 274 -15.05 11.86 12.74
N ALA A 275 -14.36 12.12 11.62
CA ALA A 275 -13.29 13.11 11.53
C ALA A 275 -13.52 14.01 10.31
N ASP A 276 -13.21 15.30 10.42
CA ASP A 276 -13.38 16.30 9.36
C ASP A 276 -12.04 16.92 8.90
N SER A 277 -11.02 16.86 9.76
CA SER A 277 -9.72 17.49 9.57
C SER A 277 -8.56 16.62 10.06
N VAL A 278 -7.38 16.81 9.47
CA VAL A 278 -6.15 16.11 9.87
C VAL A 278 -5.31 17.05 10.73
N TYR A 279 -5.23 16.75 12.02
CA TYR A 279 -4.38 17.48 12.96
C TYR A 279 -3.02 16.79 13.15
N ARG A 280 -2.00 17.60 13.43
CA ARG A 280 -0.65 17.11 13.76
C ARG A 280 -0.16 17.79 15.03
N LEU A 281 0.03 17.01 16.10
CA LEU A 281 0.82 17.45 17.25
C LEU A 281 2.30 17.18 17.01
N ASN A 282 3.13 18.20 17.15
CA ASN A 282 4.58 18.06 17.24
C ASN A 282 5.02 18.47 18.65
N THR A 283 5.71 17.57 19.36
CA THR A 283 6.33 17.89 20.65
C THR A 283 7.85 17.85 20.51
N GLN A 284 8.54 18.91 20.89
CA GLN A 284 10.00 18.95 20.95
C GLN A 284 10.45 19.14 22.40
N LEU A 285 11.29 18.24 22.90
CA LEU A 285 11.97 18.37 24.18
C LEU A 285 13.48 18.30 23.93
N PHE A 286 14.18 19.38 24.25
CA PHE A 286 15.62 19.49 24.03
C PHE A 286 16.27 20.29 25.16
N CYS A 287 17.53 19.98 25.44
CA CYS A 287 18.33 20.73 26.39
C CYS A 287 18.72 22.06 25.74
N LEU A 288 18.48 23.18 26.42
CA LEU A 288 18.86 24.53 25.97
C LEU A 288 20.28 24.91 26.41
N THR A 289 20.87 24.14 27.32
CA THR A 289 22.18 24.43 27.91
C THR A 289 23.20 23.36 27.56
N THR A 290 24.46 23.78 27.42
CA THR A 290 25.63 22.90 27.38
C THR A 290 26.17 22.75 28.80
N GLY A 291 26.55 21.54 29.20
CA GLY A 291 27.27 21.37 30.47
C GLY A 291 28.65 22.03 30.39
N GLU A 292 29.14 22.58 31.49
CA GLU A 292 30.55 22.93 31.62
C GLU A 292 31.37 21.65 31.43
N LYS A 293 32.34 21.70 30.52
CA LYS A 293 33.38 20.67 30.46
C LYS A 293 34.34 20.99 31.61
N GLU A 294 34.37 20.14 32.63
CA GLU A 294 35.55 20.01 33.49
C GLU A 294 36.75 19.52 32.66
#